data_AF-A0A379PJ55-F1
#
_entry.id   AF-A0A379PJ55-F1
#
_cell.length_a   1.000
_cell.length_b   1.000
_cell.length_c   1.000
_cell.angle_alpha   90.00
_cell.angle_beta   90.00
_cell.angle_gamma   90.00
#
_symmetry.space_group_name_H-M   'P 1'
#
loop_
_entity.id
_entity.type
_entity.pdbx_description
1 polymer ?
#
loop_
_entity_poly.entity_id
_entity_poly.type
_entity_poly.pdbx_seq_one_letter_code
_entity_poly.pdbx_strand_id
1 'polypeptide(L)'
;MSTNASSIEQNGNTPCKHCGSLDQSWATNIVSPGEVQNGRLRLSDVACQFVLGCNRCSETLMVLSADRVAGLMNRALDEQGKHTTA
;
A
#
# COMPACT_ATOMS: atom_id res chain seq x y z
N MET A 1 22.19 30.26 -5.59
CA MET A 1 21.11 29.29 -5.88
C MET A 1 21.35 28.07 -4.99
N SER A 2 20.69 28.01 -3.84
CA SER A 2 20.86 26.91 -2.87
C SER A 2 19.76 25.88 -3.12
N THR A 3 20.09 24.77 -3.78
CA THR A 3 19.19 23.63 -3.91
C THR A 3 19.20 22.89 -2.57
N ASN A 4 18.25 23.22 -1.69
CA ASN A 4 18.04 22.48 -0.45
C ASN A 4 17.43 21.12 -0.79
N ALA A 5 18.27 20.10 -0.83
CA ALA A 5 17.85 18.72 -0.92
C ALA A 5 17.47 18.21 0.49
N SER A 6 16.31 17.56 0.53
CA SER A 6 16.02 16.40 1.39
C SER A 6 15.63 16.65 2.85
N SER A 7 14.42 17.17 3.07
CA SER A 7 13.57 16.62 4.14
C SER A 7 12.80 15.43 3.58
N ILE A 8 13.43 14.27 3.49
CA ILE A 8 12.69 13.02 3.30
C ILE A 8 12.20 12.62 4.70
N GLU A 9 10.93 12.92 4.99
CA GLU A 9 10.25 12.40 6.16
C GLU A 9 10.41 10.89 6.19
N GLN A 10 10.92 10.35 7.30
CA GLN A 10 11.02 8.91 7.52
C GLN A 10 9.60 8.34 7.55
N ASN A 11 9.16 7.80 6.42
CA ASN A 11 7.85 7.23 6.15
C ASN A 11 7.58 5.90 6.88
N GLY A 12 8.37 5.55 7.90
CA GLY A 12 8.27 4.29 8.66
C GLY A 12 8.50 3.02 7.82
N ASN A 13 8.74 3.16 6.53
CA ASN A 13 8.87 2.05 5.59
C ASN A 13 10.28 1.49 5.57
N THR A 14 10.37 0.17 5.42
CA THR A 14 11.63 -0.48 5.10
C THR A 14 12.13 -0.04 3.72
N PRO A 15 13.43 0.21 3.53
CA PRO A 15 14.01 0.53 2.22
C PRO A 15 13.66 -0.50 1.15
N CYS A 16 13.61 -0.05 -0.11
CA CYS A 16 13.37 -0.94 -1.25
C CYS A 16 14.43 -2.05 -1.28
N LYS A 17 13.98 -3.32 -1.26
CA LYS A 17 14.87 -4.49 -1.26
C LYS A 17 15.76 -4.59 -2.51
N HIS A 18 15.41 -3.92 -3.60
CA HIS A 18 16.14 -3.96 -4.86
C HIS A 18 17.17 -2.82 -5.00
N CYS A 19 16.76 -1.57 -4.75
CA CYS A 19 17.63 -0.39 -4.97
C CYS A 19 17.96 0.41 -3.70
N GLY A 20 17.46 0.00 -2.54
CA GLY A 20 17.68 0.68 -1.25
C GLY A 20 16.93 2.02 -1.08
N SER A 21 16.14 2.44 -2.07
CA SER A 21 15.42 3.71 -1.99
C SER A 21 14.25 3.69 -0.99
N LEU A 22 14.04 4.81 -0.31
CA LEU A 22 12.85 5.11 0.51
C LEU A 22 11.73 5.80 -0.29
N ASP A 23 11.98 6.15 -1.55
CA ASP A 23 11.01 6.75 -2.45
C ASP A 23 10.04 5.67 -2.98
N GLN A 24 8.95 5.53 -2.24
CA GLN A 24 7.94 4.49 -2.43
C GLN A 24 6.56 5.13 -2.38
N SER A 25 5.62 4.60 -3.16
CA SER A 25 4.24 5.09 -3.22
C SER A 25 3.24 3.93 -3.23
N TRP A 26 2.07 4.19 -2.62
CA TRP A 26 0.93 3.29 -2.69
C TRP A 26 0.06 3.64 -3.89
N ALA A 27 -0.40 2.62 -4.60
CA ALA A 27 -1.39 2.72 -5.67
C ALA A 27 -2.51 1.70 -5.46
N THR A 28 -3.70 2.00 -5.96
CA THR A 28 -4.83 1.07 -6.00
C THR A 28 -4.98 0.48 -7.39
N ASN A 29 -5.14 -0.84 -7.46
CA ASN A 29 -5.40 -1.56 -8.69
C ASN A 29 -6.73 -2.30 -8.60
N ILE A 30 -7.58 -2.13 -9.61
CA ILE A 30 -8.86 -2.81 -9.72
C ILE A 30 -8.64 -4.10 -10.50
N VAL A 31 -8.98 -5.24 -9.91
CA VAL A 31 -8.78 -6.56 -10.50
C VAL A 31 -10.08 -7.35 -10.53
N SER A 32 -10.21 -8.24 -11.51
CA SER A 32 -11.23 -9.29 -11.53
C SER A 32 -10.53 -10.64 -11.34
N PRO A 33 -10.40 -11.15 -10.11
CA PRO A 33 -9.55 -12.32 -9.81
C PRO A 33 -10.11 -13.65 -10.33
N GLY A 34 -11.40 -13.70 -10.71
CA GLY A 34 -12.05 -14.91 -11.22
C GLY A 34 -12.01 -15.02 -12.74
N GLU A 35 -12.31 -16.22 -13.24
CA GLU A 35 -12.41 -16.53 -14.68
C GLU A 35 -13.78 -16.18 -15.28
N VAL A 36 -14.48 -15.21 -14.70
CA VAL A 36 -15.82 -14.83 -15.17
C VAL A 36 -15.72 -14.39 -16.63
N GLN A 37 -16.52 -15.02 -17.48
CA GLN A 37 -16.52 -14.73 -18.91
C GLN A 37 -16.77 -13.24 -19.16
N ASN A 38 -16.12 -12.72 -20.19
CA ASN A 38 -16.32 -11.34 -20.63
C ASN A 38 -17.82 -11.02 -20.82
N GLY A 39 -18.25 -9.86 -20.33
CA GLY A 39 -19.66 -9.44 -20.34
C GLY A 39 -20.56 -10.05 -19.27
N ARG A 40 -20.04 -10.95 -18.42
CA ARG A 40 -20.78 -11.54 -17.28
C ARG A 40 -20.24 -11.13 -15.91
N LEU A 41 -19.19 -10.29 -15.90
CA LEU A 41 -18.57 -9.75 -14.70
C LEU A 41 -19.59 -8.97 -13.88
N ARG A 42 -19.80 -9.39 -12.63
CA ARG A 42 -20.62 -8.64 -11.67
C ARG A 42 -19.71 -7.73 -10.85
N LEU A 43 -20.28 -6.68 -10.27
CA LEU A 43 -19.53 -5.78 -9.39
C LEU A 43 -18.92 -6.52 -8.18
N SER A 44 -19.57 -7.57 -7.69
CA SER A 44 -19.05 -8.44 -6.64
C SER A 44 -17.81 -9.24 -7.05
N ASP A 45 -17.55 -9.37 -8.35
CA ASP A 45 -16.42 -10.12 -8.89
C ASP A 45 -15.19 -9.22 -9.08
N VAL A 46 -15.31 -7.92 -8.77
CA VAL A 46 -14.24 -6.94 -8.85
C VAL A 46 -13.70 -6.66 -7.45
N ALA A 47 -12.38 -6.68 -7.32
CA ALA A 47 -11.67 -6.42 -6.08
C ALA A 47 -10.66 -5.28 -6.22
N CYS A 48 -10.42 -4.54 -5.13
CA CYS A 48 -9.35 -3.57 -5.04
C CYS A 48 -8.11 -4.20 -4.38
N GLN A 49 -6.97 -4.04 -5.01
CA GLN A 49 -5.65 -4.36 -4.47
C GLN A 49 -4.86 -3.08 -4.18
N PHE A 50 -4.18 -3.05 -3.05
CA PHE A 50 -3.23 -2.01 -2.70
C PHE A 50 -1.83 -2.48 -3.03
N VAL A 51 -1.10 -1.70 -3.81
CA VAL A 51 0.24 -2.01 -4.31
C VAL A 51 1.21 -0.96 -3.79
N LEU A 52 2.27 -1.41 -3.11
CA LEU A 52 3.40 -0.55 -2.74
C LEU A 52 4.50 -0.72 -3.79
N GLY A 53 4.81 0.35 -4.53
CA GLY A 53 5.84 0.36 -5.55
C GLY A 53 7.02 1.26 -5.17
N CYS A 54 8.19 0.96 -5.71
CA CYS A 54 9.35 1.85 -5.66
C CYS A 54 9.36 2.78 -6.89
N ASN A 55 9.29 4.09 -6.67
CA ASN A 55 9.27 5.07 -7.77
C ASN A 55 10.61 5.16 -8.53
N ARG A 56 11.70 4.62 -7.95
CA ARG A 56 13.06 4.70 -8.51
C ARG A 56 13.43 3.55 -9.44
N CYS A 57 13.00 2.33 -9.13
CA CYS A 57 13.35 1.14 -9.91
C CYS A 57 12.14 0.34 -10.39
N SER A 58 10.92 0.85 -10.12
CA SER A 58 9.66 0.23 -10.51
C SER A 58 9.38 -1.14 -9.89
N GLU A 59 10.17 -1.55 -8.89
CA GLU A 59 9.94 -2.79 -8.14
C GLU A 59 8.62 -2.71 -7.37
N THR A 60 7.79 -3.76 -7.52
CA THR A 60 6.62 -3.98 -6.68
C THR A 60 7.06 -4.61 -5.36
N LEU A 61 6.93 -3.84 -4.27
CA LEU A 61 7.40 -4.25 -2.95
C LEU A 61 6.34 -5.07 -2.19
N MET A 62 5.06 -4.73 -2.35
CA MET A 62 3.96 -5.39 -1.65
C MET A 62 2.67 -5.29 -2.45
N VAL A 63 1.83 -6.33 -2.36
CA VAL A 63 0.45 -6.32 -2.83
C VAL A 63 -0.44 -6.85 -1.70
N LEU A 64 -1.47 -6.09 -1.34
CA LEU A 64 -2.43 -6.43 -0.28
C LEU A 64 -3.86 -6.37 -0.81
N SER A 65 -4.73 -7.25 -0.30
CA SER A 65 -6.17 -7.10 -0.50
C SER A 65 -6.73 -5.94 0.34
N ALA A 66 -7.84 -5.36 -0.10
CA ALA A 66 -8.56 -4.34 0.66
C ALA A 66 -8.92 -4.82 2.10
N ASP A 67 -9.37 -6.07 2.25
CA ASP A 67 -9.71 -6.64 3.56
C ASP A 67 -8.49 -6.72 4.48
N ARG A 68 -7.32 -7.04 3.92
CA ARG A 68 -6.08 -7.08 4.70
C ARG A 68 -5.69 -5.69 5.20
N VAL A 69 -5.81 -4.66 4.35
CA VAL A 69 -5.56 -3.27 4.73
C VAL A 69 -6.54 -2.82 5.82
N ALA A 70 -7.85 -3.07 5.63
CA ALA A 70 -8.87 -2.76 6.63
C ALA A 70 -8.57 -3.44 7.98
N GLY A 71 -8.17 -4.72 7.95
CA GLY A 71 -7.76 -5.45 9.16
C GLY A 71 -6.54 -4.84 9.86
N LEU A 72 -5.55 -4.33 9.13
CA LEU A 72 -4.39 -3.64 9.70
C LEU A 72 -4.80 -2.29 10.33
N MET A 73 -5.65 -1.53 9.67
CA MET A 73 -6.14 -0.24 10.16
C MET A 73 -6.96 -0.41 11.45
N ASN A 74 -7.84 -1.40 11.50
CA ASN A 74 -8.63 -1.69 12.70
C ASN A 74 -7.73 -2.07 13.89
N ARG A 75 -6.73 -2.94 13.68
CA ARG A 75 -5.76 -3.30 14.74
C ARG A 75 -4.97 -2.11 15.24
N ALA A 76 -4.53 -1.22 14.34
CA ALA A 76 -3.80 -0.02 14.73
C ALA A 76 -4.65 0.91 15.60
N LEU A 77 -5.96 1.02 15.35
CA LEU A 77 -6.87 1.78 16.20
C LEU A 77 -7.07 1.14 17.58
N ASP A 78 -7.21 -0.19 17.63
CA ASP A 78 -7.33 -0.92 18.90
C ASP A 78 -6.08 -0.77 19.79
N GLU A 79 -4.89 -0.69 19.19
CA GLU A 79 -3.63 -0.48 19.89
C GLU A 79 -3.47 0.97 20.39
N GLN A 80 -3.93 1.96 19.63
CA GLN A 80 -3.93 3.36 20.06
C GLN A 80 -4.86 3.61 21.26
N GLY A 81 -6.04 2.97 21.28
CA GLY A 81 -6.99 3.11 22.40
C GLY A 81 -6.46 2.59 23.74
N LYS A 82 -5.47 1.68 23.73
CA LYS A 82 -4.81 1.17 24.94
C LYS A 82 -3.79 2.14 25.54
N HIS A 83 -3.30 3.12 24.77
CA HIS A 83 -2.29 4.07 25.21
C HIS A 83 -2.85 5.38 25.79
N THR A 84 -4.14 5.66 25.62
CA THR A 84 -4.77 6.93 26.05
C THR A 84 -5.46 6.85 27.43
N THR A 85 -5.51 5.68 28.06
CA THR A 85 -6.22 5.45 29.34
C THR A 85 -5.31 5.37 30.58
N ALA A 86 -4.13 6.03 30.57
CA ALA A 86 -3.24 6.15 31.72
C ALA A 86 -3.16 7.59 32.24
#